data_AF-A0A7S4P2G7-F1
#
_entry.id   AF-A0A7S4P2G7-F1
#
_cell.length_a   1.000
_cell.length_b   1.000
_cell.length_c   1.000
_cell.angle_alpha   90.00
_cell.angle_beta   90.00
_cell.angle_gamma   90.00
#
_symmetry.space_group_name_H-M   'P 1'
#
loop_
_entity.id
_entity.type
_entity.pdbx_description
1 polymer ?
#
loop_
_entity_poly.entity_id
_entity_poly.type
_entity_poly.pdbx_seq_one_letter_code
_entity_poly.pdbx_strand_id
1 'polypeptide(L)'
;MNRALLGLCLLLQLVRVVGQDMEEVATVERTVWDNLILASSKEVASRAGITLIRLWEEDGEALCHLTQVLASKSLILLADGACRQAERASPLLPCALACRAHFALWGCDFDLADDISRSLRGEMARRGEQGIPLGHVEALMLLPHRQFLEFMGAQARSLRAREEGEDGEDGGGNKFAMKVCESLKSRVVQVNLAILAAHPHDHPHGQVLLGALLGWKELRNRNVLSVTCYKTSAGAGGAGAGAGSGSDEEVKEGIRHTCSRWVASSDVSSSLLARRINAAGTHILLDIDGWSSGSSGPHHVLVNSLRPSCLSVAMLGVVGSTGVGHAYDFLLGDPVASPPEYEDWFAEKLLLLPRTYFLSPPPPSMRIPPDSQRLRRMFEESVGINSSSLLLAAHHPEYKISREYLTLVSKLLLQLPSSFLWLPPISSMASHRILHTLSVLGVSNASSRILKLPASLDKRSYEALKERSDLLLDSMRYNGHSTTAEWLRSNVPVATLPGELMVSRVSASLMAREKDLHLLIARDAEDLIRLALHVLRKRRRRRREEDRGGWSFCDLEEWGRDSWAGLRASLEVKVAAAASKEGGGRSGGARHVAVRKRRAD
;
A
#
# COMPACT_ATOMS: atom_id res chain seq x y z
N MET A 1 -16.28 -7.38 28.67
CA MET A 1 -16.11 -7.54 27.20
C MET A 1 -15.86 -8.99 26.80
N ASN A 2 -14.71 -9.61 27.10
CA ASN A 2 -14.36 -10.95 26.57
C ASN A 2 -15.34 -12.10 26.89
N ARG A 3 -15.89 -12.17 28.13
CA ARG A 3 -16.94 -13.16 28.47
C ARG A 3 -18.31 -12.83 27.85
N ALA A 4 -18.56 -11.56 27.52
CA ALA A 4 -19.81 -11.12 26.93
C ALA A 4 -19.92 -11.53 25.46
N LEU A 5 -18.83 -11.48 24.67
CA LEU A 5 -18.87 -11.87 23.26
C LEU A 5 -19.27 -13.34 23.04
N LEU A 6 -18.71 -14.27 23.83
CA LEU A 6 -19.09 -15.68 23.70
C LEU A 6 -20.55 -15.92 24.14
N GLY A 7 -21.01 -15.22 25.17
CA GLY A 7 -22.41 -15.22 25.58
C GLY A 7 -23.34 -14.65 24.50
N LEU A 8 -22.94 -13.58 23.83
CA LEU A 8 -23.67 -12.99 22.70
C LEU A 8 -23.70 -13.91 21.49
N CYS A 9 -22.63 -14.64 21.20
CA CYS A 9 -22.64 -15.66 20.14
C CYS A 9 -23.65 -16.77 20.46
N LEU A 10 -23.70 -17.24 21.71
CA LEU A 10 -24.70 -18.23 22.17
C LEU A 10 -26.12 -17.67 22.08
N LEU A 11 -26.33 -16.43 22.50
CA LEU A 11 -27.61 -15.73 22.37
C LEU A 11 -28.04 -15.64 20.90
N LEU A 12 -27.13 -15.29 20.00
CA LEU A 12 -27.41 -15.27 18.56
C LEU A 12 -27.84 -16.65 18.03
N GLN A 13 -27.21 -17.74 18.49
CA GLN A 13 -27.65 -19.10 18.12
C GLN A 13 -29.08 -19.35 18.59
N LEU A 14 -29.39 -18.99 19.84
CA LEU A 14 -30.71 -19.20 20.43
C LEU A 14 -31.78 -18.36 19.71
N VAL A 15 -31.51 -17.08 19.46
CA VAL A 15 -32.48 -16.19 18.79
C VAL A 15 -32.70 -16.60 17.33
N ARG A 16 -31.68 -17.09 16.60
CA ARG A 16 -31.88 -17.63 15.24
C ARG A 16 -32.68 -18.95 15.21
N VAL A 17 -32.64 -19.74 16.28
CA VAL A 17 -33.39 -21.01 16.39
C VAL A 17 -34.82 -20.79 16.91
N VAL A 18 -35.03 -19.82 17.80
CA VAL A 18 -36.29 -19.62 18.55
C VAL A 18 -37.09 -18.41 18.06
N GLY A 19 -36.43 -17.40 17.51
CA GLY A 19 -37.03 -16.10 17.18
C GLY A 19 -37.77 -16.08 15.85
N GLN A 20 -38.96 -15.47 15.84
CA GLN A 20 -39.68 -15.07 14.62
C GLN A 20 -39.50 -13.57 14.29
N ASP A 21 -38.82 -12.80 15.15
CA ASP A 21 -38.59 -11.37 14.97
C ASP A 21 -37.21 -11.08 14.37
N MET A 22 -37.20 -10.55 13.15
CA MET A 22 -35.99 -10.22 12.40
C MET A 22 -35.24 -9.01 12.99
N GLU A 23 -35.92 -8.12 13.71
CA GLU A 23 -35.32 -6.91 14.29
C GLU A 23 -34.47 -7.26 15.54
N GLU A 24 -34.93 -8.22 16.35
CA GLU A 24 -34.17 -8.74 17.48
C GLU A 24 -32.89 -9.47 17.01
N VAL A 25 -33.00 -10.30 15.97
CA VAL A 25 -31.84 -10.98 15.36
C VAL A 25 -30.81 -9.94 14.89
N ALA A 26 -31.23 -8.94 14.13
CA ALA A 26 -30.35 -7.91 13.58
C ALA A 26 -29.64 -7.10 14.69
N THR A 27 -30.34 -6.83 15.80
CA THR A 27 -29.79 -6.10 16.96
C THR A 27 -28.71 -6.92 17.67
N VAL A 28 -28.95 -8.21 17.89
CA VAL A 28 -27.97 -9.12 18.49
C VAL A 28 -26.76 -9.30 17.58
N GLU A 29 -26.99 -9.46 16.27
CA GLU A 29 -25.92 -9.56 15.27
C GLU A 29 -25.01 -8.32 15.26
N ARG A 30 -25.59 -7.12 15.24
CA ARG A 30 -24.80 -5.87 15.33
C ARG A 30 -23.95 -5.83 16.59
N THR A 31 -24.52 -6.22 17.72
CA THR A 31 -23.81 -6.26 19.01
C THR A 31 -22.67 -7.28 18.99
N VAL A 32 -22.85 -8.44 18.36
CA VAL A 32 -21.80 -9.45 18.16
C VAL A 32 -20.67 -8.88 17.31
N TRP A 33 -21.00 -8.21 16.20
CA TRP A 33 -20.01 -7.57 15.33
C TRP A 33 -19.16 -6.54 16.07
N ASP A 34 -19.79 -5.60 16.77
CA ASP A 34 -19.10 -4.54 17.51
C ASP A 34 -18.13 -5.14 18.55
N ASN A 35 -18.59 -6.15 19.29
CA ASN A 35 -17.76 -6.82 20.30
C ASN A 35 -16.64 -7.65 19.67
N LEU A 36 -16.88 -8.29 18.52
CA LEU A 36 -15.84 -9.05 17.80
C LEU A 36 -14.76 -8.10 17.27
N ILE A 37 -15.14 -7.00 16.64
CA ILE A 37 -14.21 -5.99 16.12
C ILE A 37 -13.33 -5.46 17.26
N LEU A 38 -13.93 -5.11 18.40
CA LEU A 38 -13.23 -4.58 19.58
C LEU A 38 -12.49 -5.65 20.41
N ALA A 39 -12.68 -6.94 20.14
CA ALA A 39 -12.04 -8.00 20.92
C ALA A 39 -10.51 -7.97 20.77
N SER A 40 -9.80 -7.72 21.86
CA SER A 40 -8.32 -7.73 21.90
C SER A 40 -7.74 -9.13 22.10
N SER A 41 -8.51 -10.07 22.66
CA SER A 41 -8.05 -11.44 22.87
C SER A 41 -8.21 -12.28 21.61
N LYS A 42 -7.08 -12.77 21.07
CA LYS A 42 -7.05 -13.71 19.94
C LYS A 42 -7.80 -15.01 20.24
N GLU A 43 -7.73 -15.50 21.48
CA GLU A 43 -8.42 -16.73 21.90
C GLU A 43 -9.95 -16.55 21.83
N VAL A 44 -10.45 -15.44 22.38
CA VAL A 44 -11.88 -15.12 22.39
C VAL A 44 -12.39 -14.88 20.97
N ALA A 45 -11.65 -14.11 20.16
CA ALA A 45 -11.99 -13.88 18.76
C ALA A 45 -11.96 -15.17 17.94
N SER A 46 -11.03 -16.10 18.22
CA SER A 46 -10.98 -17.41 17.55
C SER A 46 -12.19 -18.26 17.88
N ARG A 47 -12.56 -18.35 19.17
CA ARG A 47 -13.73 -19.12 19.60
C ARG A 47 -15.02 -18.55 19.04
N ALA A 48 -15.19 -17.22 19.09
CA ALA A 48 -16.31 -16.54 18.48
C ALA A 48 -16.35 -16.80 16.95
N GLY A 49 -15.21 -16.65 16.26
CA GLY A 49 -15.11 -16.91 14.82
C GLY A 49 -15.51 -18.32 14.42
N ILE A 50 -15.08 -19.36 15.17
CA ILE A 50 -15.50 -20.76 14.91
C ILE A 50 -17.02 -20.90 15.01
N THR A 51 -17.62 -20.30 16.04
CA THR A 51 -19.08 -20.32 16.23
C THR A 51 -19.80 -19.60 15.10
N LEU A 52 -19.31 -18.42 14.69
CA LEU A 52 -19.93 -17.59 13.66
C LEU A 52 -19.82 -18.21 12.26
N ILE A 53 -18.70 -18.88 11.93
CA ILE A 53 -18.57 -19.62 10.66
C ILE A 53 -19.66 -20.68 10.51
N ARG A 54 -20.04 -21.34 11.61
CA ARG A 54 -21.11 -22.35 11.61
C ARG A 54 -22.49 -21.72 11.52
N LEU A 55 -22.70 -20.59 12.21
CA LEU A 55 -24.00 -19.90 12.23
C LEU A 55 -24.34 -19.24 10.90
N TRP A 56 -23.33 -18.77 10.18
CA TRP A 56 -23.45 -18.10 8.89
C TRP A 56 -23.08 -19.02 7.73
N GLU A 57 -23.21 -20.34 7.87
CA GLU A 57 -22.70 -21.30 6.89
C GLU A 57 -23.25 -21.10 5.46
N GLU A 58 -24.48 -20.56 5.34
CA GLU A 58 -25.14 -20.21 4.07
C GLU A 58 -25.08 -18.70 3.73
N ASP A 59 -24.57 -17.85 4.63
CA ASP A 59 -24.52 -16.39 4.45
C ASP A 59 -23.14 -15.96 3.95
N GLY A 60 -22.98 -15.96 2.62
CA GLY A 60 -21.72 -15.63 1.98
C GLY A 60 -21.20 -14.23 2.31
N GLU A 61 -22.08 -13.22 2.45
CA GLU A 61 -21.67 -11.84 2.74
C GLU A 61 -21.17 -11.70 4.17
N ALA A 62 -21.90 -12.25 5.14
CA ALA A 62 -21.48 -12.25 6.55
C ALA A 62 -20.15 -12.99 6.73
N LEU A 63 -19.96 -14.12 6.06
CA LEU A 63 -18.69 -14.86 6.07
C LEU A 63 -17.53 -14.06 5.47
N CYS A 64 -17.76 -13.27 4.42
CA CYS A 64 -16.73 -12.40 3.84
C CYS A 64 -16.29 -11.30 4.81
N HIS A 65 -17.24 -10.65 5.49
CA HIS A 65 -16.92 -9.70 6.55
C HIS A 65 -16.19 -10.36 7.71
N LEU A 66 -16.59 -11.58 8.07
CA LEU A 66 -15.95 -12.35 9.13
C LEU A 66 -14.49 -12.68 8.77
N THR A 67 -14.23 -13.07 7.51
CA THR A 67 -12.87 -13.28 6.99
C THR A 67 -11.99 -12.05 7.22
N GLN A 68 -12.45 -10.85 6.89
CA GLN A 68 -11.68 -9.62 7.06
C GLN A 68 -11.37 -9.33 8.53
N VAL A 69 -12.39 -9.46 9.40
CA VAL A 69 -12.21 -9.24 10.85
C VAL A 69 -11.23 -10.24 11.44
N LEU A 70 -11.32 -11.52 11.09
CA LEU A 70 -10.40 -12.57 11.55
C LEU A 70 -8.97 -12.36 11.03
N ALA A 71 -8.82 -12.00 9.75
CA ALA A 71 -7.53 -11.69 9.14
C ALA A 71 -6.85 -10.50 9.83
N SER A 72 -7.60 -9.43 10.13
CA SER A 72 -7.09 -8.26 10.87
C SER A 72 -6.56 -8.59 12.26
N LYS A 73 -7.05 -9.68 12.87
CA LYS A 73 -6.59 -10.20 14.18
C LYS A 73 -5.49 -11.25 14.06
N SER A 74 -4.91 -11.41 12.87
CA SER A 74 -3.91 -12.44 12.53
C SER A 74 -4.40 -13.88 12.72
N LEU A 75 -5.72 -14.14 12.64
CA LEU A 75 -6.30 -15.47 12.72
C LEU A 75 -6.42 -16.09 11.32
N ILE A 76 -5.29 -16.14 10.60
CA ILE A 76 -5.22 -16.39 9.15
C ILE A 76 -5.86 -17.73 8.73
N LEU A 77 -5.62 -18.81 9.49
CA LEU A 77 -6.21 -20.12 9.18
C LEU A 77 -7.74 -20.12 9.32
N LEU A 78 -8.26 -19.45 10.35
CA LEU A 78 -9.70 -19.35 10.56
C LEU A 78 -10.35 -18.43 9.52
N ALA A 79 -9.65 -17.36 9.13
CA ALA A 79 -10.06 -16.46 8.07
C ALA A 79 -10.11 -17.16 6.69
N ASP A 80 -9.13 -18.00 6.34
CA ASP A 80 -9.17 -18.85 5.12
C ASP A 80 -10.34 -19.83 5.19
N GLY A 81 -10.60 -20.41 6.36
CA GLY A 81 -11.76 -21.29 6.59
C GLY A 81 -13.10 -20.59 6.34
N ALA A 82 -13.31 -19.40 6.94
CA ALA A 82 -14.48 -18.58 6.70
C ALA A 82 -14.62 -18.21 5.21
N CYS A 83 -13.50 -17.88 4.57
CA CYS A 83 -13.47 -17.49 3.17
C CYS A 83 -13.87 -18.63 2.23
N ARG A 84 -13.39 -19.85 2.50
CA ARG A 84 -13.78 -21.06 1.74
C ARG A 84 -15.24 -21.41 1.96
N GLN A 85 -15.77 -21.19 3.17
CA GLN A 85 -17.20 -21.38 3.41
C GLN A 85 -18.03 -20.35 2.63
N ALA A 86 -17.60 -19.09 2.59
CA ALA A 86 -18.25 -18.05 1.79
C ALA A 86 -18.30 -18.40 0.30
N GLU A 87 -17.18 -18.91 -0.23
CA GLU A 87 -17.08 -19.38 -1.62
C GLU A 87 -18.00 -20.58 -1.89
N ARG A 88 -18.20 -21.49 -0.93
CA ARG A 88 -19.13 -22.62 -1.09
C ARG A 88 -20.58 -22.16 -1.07
N ALA A 89 -20.94 -21.28 -0.13
CA ALA A 89 -22.28 -20.74 0.01
C ALA A 89 -22.67 -19.89 -1.22
N SER A 90 -21.71 -19.14 -1.78
CA SER A 90 -21.97 -18.27 -2.93
C SER A 90 -20.72 -18.14 -3.83
N PRO A 91 -20.49 -19.07 -4.77
CA PRO A 91 -19.25 -19.13 -5.57
C PRO A 91 -18.96 -17.92 -6.46
N LEU A 92 -20.02 -17.24 -6.90
CA LEU A 92 -19.92 -16.04 -7.74
C LEU A 92 -20.13 -14.74 -6.95
N LEU A 93 -20.20 -14.83 -5.61
CA LEU A 93 -20.27 -13.66 -4.76
C LEU A 93 -18.93 -12.93 -4.86
N PRO A 94 -18.87 -11.67 -5.32
CA PRO A 94 -17.58 -11.12 -5.70
C PRO A 94 -16.72 -10.73 -4.49
N CYS A 95 -17.32 -10.42 -3.33
CA CYS A 95 -16.55 -10.27 -2.09
C CYS A 95 -15.93 -11.60 -1.65
N ALA A 96 -16.58 -12.75 -1.88
CA ALA A 96 -15.98 -14.06 -1.64
C ALA A 96 -14.81 -14.32 -2.58
N LEU A 97 -14.97 -14.05 -3.88
CA LEU A 97 -13.88 -14.11 -4.85
C LEU A 97 -12.70 -13.21 -4.46
N ALA A 98 -12.95 -11.99 -3.97
CA ALA A 98 -11.89 -11.09 -3.50
C ALA A 98 -11.16 -11.61 -2.26
N CYS A 99 -11.90 -12.10 -1.26
CA CYS A 99 -11.29 -12.73 -0.09
C CYS A 99 -10.44 -13.95 -0.50
N ARG A 100 -10.93 -14.78 -1.44
CA ARG A 100 -10.17 -15.93 -1.96
C ARG A 100 -8.91 -15.49 -2.70
N ALA A 101 -8.98 -14.39 -3.47
CA ALA A 101 -7.83 -13.85 -4.18
C ALA A 101 -6.68 -13.46 -3.23
N HIS A 102 -7.02 -12.85 -2.08
CA HIS A 102 -6.04 -12.54 -1.04
C HIS A 102 -5.31 -13.81 -0.59
N PHE A 103 -6.03 -14.88 -0.20
CA PHE A 103 -5.38 -16.13 0.22
C PHE A 103 -4.62 -16.83 -0.90
N ALA A 104 -5.09 -16.75 -2.14
CA ALA A 104 -4.38 -17.30 -3.29
C ALA A 104 -3.02 -16.62 -3.49
N LEU A 105 -3.01 -15.28 -3.46
CA LEU A 105 -1.80 -14.48 -3.64
C LEU A 105 -0.82 -14.64 -2.48
N TRP A 106 -1.28 -14.49 -1.24
CA TRP A 106 -0.43 -14.66 -0.05
C TRP A 106 0.04 -16.11 0.16
N GLY A 107 -0.73 -17.08 -0.35
CA GLY A 107 -0.37 -18.48 -0.37
C GLY A 107 0.54 -18.88 -1.53
N CYS A 108 0.82 -18.01 -2.49
CA CYS A 108 1.47 -18.34 -3.77
C CYS A 108 0.76 -19.49 -4.54
N ASP A 109 -0.57 -19.53 -4.49
CA ASP A 109 -1.41 -20.44 -5.27
C ASP A 109 -1.75 -19.82 -6.64
N PHE A 110 -0.82 -19.95 -7.58
CA PHE A 110 -0.91 -19.28 -8.88
C PHE A 110 -2.08 -19.80 -9.74
N ASP A 111 -2.39 -21.10 -9.69
CA ASP A 111 -3.49 -21.68 -10.47
C ASP A 111 -4.84 -21.16 -9.95
N LEU A 112 -5.03 -21.15 -8.62
CA LEU A 112 -6.22 -20.57 -8.01
C LEU A 112 -6.34 -19.07 -8.31
N ALA A 113 -5.23 -18.32 -8.28
CA ALA A 113 -5.23 -16.91 -8.61
C ALA A 113 -5.71 -16.66 -10.06
N ASP A 114 -5.27 -17.49 -11.02
CA ASP A 114 -5.70 -17.41 -12.42
C ASP A 114 -7.21 -17.75 -12.57
N ASP A 115 -7.71 -18.74 -11.83
CA ASP A 115 -9.12 -19.11 -11.81
C ASP A 115 -10.00 -17.98 -11.27
N ILE A 116 -9.62 -17.41 -10.12
CA ILE A 116 -10.32 -16.28 -9.51
C ILE A 116 -10.28 -15.06 -10.42
N SER A 117 -9.12 -14.79 -11.04
CA SER A 117 -8.96 -13.72 -12.03
C SER A 117 -9.97 -13.85 -13.18
N ARG A 118 -10.17 -15.07 -13.71
CA ARG A 118 -11.18 -15.33 -14.75
C ARG A 118 -12.61 -15.13 -14.23
N SER A 119 -12.92 -15.63 -13.03
CA SER A 119 -14.25 -15.48 -12.42
C SER A 119 -14.60 -14.02 -12.15
N LEU A 120 -13.67 -13.25 -11.57
CA LEU A 120 -13.85 -11.81 -11.32
C LEU A 120 -14.12 -11.05 -12.62
N ARG A 121 -13.35 -11.30 -13.68
CA ARG A 121 -13.59 -10.68 -14.99
C ARG A 121 -14.97 -11.00 -15.54
N GLY A 122 -15.41 -12.27 -15.45
CA GLY A 122 -16.73 -12.69 -15.93
C GLY A 122 -17.86 -12.04 -15.14
N GLU A 123 -17.70 -11.88 -13.82
CA GLU A 123 -18.70 -11.27 -12.96
C GLU A 123 -18.78 -9.75 -13.14
N MET A 124 -17.63 -9.08 -13.31
CA MET A 124 -17.57 -7.66 -13.63
C MET A 124 -18.23 -7.36 -14.97
N ALA A 125 -17.98 -8.18 -15.99
CA ALA A 125 -18.64 -8.04 -17.30
C ALA A 125 -20.17 -8.21 -17.19
N ARG A 126 -20.65 -9.08 -16.29
CA ARG A 126 -22.09 -9.30 -16.07
C ARG A 126 -22.77 -8.18 -15.28
N ARG A 127 -22.13 -7.65 -14.23
CA ARG A 127 -22.72 -6.62 -13.36
C ARG A 127 -22.53 -5.19 -13.86
N GLY A 128 -21.55 -4.96 -14.74
CA GLY A 128 -21.25 -3.63 -15.26
C GLY A 128 -20.97 -2.61 -14.15
N GLU A 129 -21.61 -1.44 -14.22
CA GLU A 129 -21.40 -0.34 -13.27
C GLU A 129 -22.11 -0.48 -11.92
N GLN A 130 -22.89 -1.55 -11.70
CA GLN A 130 -23.64 -1.72 -10.45
C GLN A 130 -22.75 -1.82 -9.20
N GLY A 131 -21.43 -1.99 -9.42
CA GLY A 131 -20.40 -1.93 -8.38
C GLY A 131 -20.42 -3.17 -7.50
N ILE A 132 -19.25 -3.58 -7.03
CA ILE A 132 -19.16 -4.60 -6.00
C ILE A 132 -18.27 -4.01 -4.90
N PRO A 133 -18.72 -3.99 -3.63
CA PRO A 133 -17.80 -3.74 -2.53
C PRO A 133 -16.81 -4.92 -2.47
N LEU A 134 -15.59 -4.72 -2.97
CA LEU A 134 -14.48 -5.63 -2.66
C LEU A 134 -13.79 -5.09 -1.42
N GLY A 135 -13.62 -5.96 -0.43
CA GLY A 135 -12.84 -5.64 0.78
C GLY A 135 -11.36 -5.97 0.68
N HIS A 136 -10.87 -6.42 -0.48
CA HIS A 136 -9.45 -6.76 -0.67
C HIS A 136 -8.90 -6.12 -1.94
N VAL A 137 -7.98 -5.16 -1.76
CA VAL A 137 -7.29 -4.50 -2.86
C VAL A 137 -6.38 -5.49 -3.60
N GLU A 138 -5.96 -6.58 -2.97
CA GLU A 138 -5.13 -7.59 -3.62
C GLU A 138 -5.88 -8.35 -4.72
N ALA A 139 -7.20 -8.53 -4.58
CA ALA A 139 -8.03 -9.14 -5.62
C ALA A 139 -7.99 -8.37 -6.94
N LEU A 140 -7.82 -7.05 -6.83
CA LEU A 140 -7.74 -6.14 -7.94
C LEU A 140 -6.42 -6.23 -8.70
N MET A 141 -5.35 -6.70 -8.05
CA MET A 141 -4.05 -6.97 -8.69
C MET A 141 -4.12 -8.14 -9.68
N LEU A 142 -5.17 -8.96 -9.61
CA LEU A 142 -5.42 -10.05 -10.55
C LEU A 142 -6.11 -9.58 -11.84
N LEU A 143 -6.56 -8.32 -11.89
CA LEU A 143 -7.28 -7.78 -13.04
C LEU A 143 -6.33 -7.02 -13.98
N PRO A 144 -6.58 -7.04 -15.30
CA PRO A 144 -5.98 -6.09 -16.24
C PRO A 144 -6.27 -4.65 -15.83
N HIS A 145 -5.35 -3.73 -16.15
CA HIS A 145 -5.42 -2.34 -15.66
C HIS A 145 -6.75 -1.64 -15.94
N ARG A 146 -7.22 -1.69 -17.17
CA ARG A 146 -8.45 -0.98 -17.56
C ARG A 146 -9.67 -1.47 -16.78
N GLN A 147 -9.76 -2.79 -16.59
CA GLN A 147 -10.84 -3.39 -15.81
C GLN A 147 -10.72 -3.03 -14.33
N PHE A 148 -9.50 -3.00 -13.80
CA PHE A 148 -9.23 -2.48 -12.46
C PHE A 148 -9.77 -1.06 -12.27
N LEU A 149 -9.50 -0.13 -13.18
CA LEU A 149 -9.94 1.27 -13.08
C LEU A 149 -11.46 1.42 -13.16
N GLU A 150 -12.08 0.78 -14.14
CA GLU A 150 -13.54 0.79 -14.32
C GLU A 150 -14.23 0.28 -13.04
N PHE A 151 -13.64 -0.75 -12.43
CA PHE A 151 -14.09 -1.33 -11.18
C PHE A 151 -13.99 -0.37 -9.99
N MET A 152 -12.82 0.25 -9.76
CA MET A 152 -12.63 1.19 -8.66
C MET A 152 -13.56 2.39 -8.74
N GLY A 153 -13.77 2.90 -9.97
CA GLY A 153 -14.72 3.97 -10.20
C GLY A 153 -16.17 3.57 -9.90
N ALA A 154 -16.58 2.36 -10.29
CA ALA A 154 -17.93 1.86 -10.00
C ALA A 154 -18.14 1.63 -8.49
N GLN A 155 -17.15 1.06 -7.80
CA GLN A 155 -17.20 0.85 -6.34
C GLN A 155 -17.34 2.18 -5.59
N ALA A 156 -16.58 3.21 -5.96
CA ALA A 156 -16.69 4.52 -5.33
C ALA A 156 -18.05 5.18 -5.53
N ARG A 157 -18.63 5.10 -6.74
CA ARG A 157 -19.97 5.64 -7.02
C ARG A 157 -21.03 4.96 -6.16
N SER A 158 -20.97 3.63 -6.06
CA SER A 158 -21.88 2.83 -5.25
C SER A 158 -21.79 3.17 -3.75
N LEU A 159 -20.57 3.27 -3.22
CA LEU A 159 -20.34 3.62 -1.81
C LEU A 159 -20.78 5.04 -1.47
N ARG A 160 -20.50 6.01 -2.36
CA ARG A 160 -20.94 7.39 -2.20
C ARG A 160 -22.47 7.50 -2.16
N ALA A 161 -23.17 6.82 -3.05
CA ALA A 161 -24.63 6.82 -3.08
C ALA A 161 -25.26 6.27 -1.79
N ARG A 162 -24.59 5.30 -1.13
CA ARG A 162 -25.02 4.77 0.18
C ARG A 162 -24.85 5.81 1.29
N GLU A 163 -23.68 6.45 1.40
CA GLU A 163 -23.46 7.48 2.44
C GLU A 163 -24.35 8.72 2.23
N GLU A 164 -24.57 9.16 0.99
CA GLU A 164 -25.48 10.28 0.69
C GLU A 164 -26.97 9.93 0.96
N GLY A 165 -27.32 8.63 0.94
CA GLY A 165 -28.67 8.16 1.28
C GLY A 165 -28.93 8.04 2.78
N GLU A 166 -27.89 7.81 3.59
CA GLU A 166 -27.97 7.70 5.05
C GLU A 166 -27.97 9.08 5.73
N ASP A 167 -27.25 10.06 5.18
CA ASP A 167 -27.26 11.46 5.61
C ASP A 167 -28.24 12.28 4.75
N GLY A 168 -29.53 12.27 5.09
CA GLY A 168 -30.62 12.88 4.29
C GLY A 168 -30.34 14.30 3.73
N GLU A 169 -30.80 14.52 2.47
CA GLU A 169 -30.92 15.75 1.66
C GLU A 169 -29.82 16.84 1.65
N ASP A 170 -28.83 16.84 2.53
CA ASP A 170 -27.74 17.79 2.50
C ASP A 170 -26.64 17.31 1.53
N GLY A 171 -26.90 17.48 0.23
CA GLY A 171 -25.94 17.35 -0.89
C GLY A 171 -24.79 18.39 -0.84
N GLY A 172 -24.20 18.59 0.35
CA GLY A 172 -23.31 19.69 0.73
C GLY A 172 -21.83 19.50 0.40
N GLY A 173 -21.41 18.36 -0.18
CA GLY A 173 -20.00 18.08 -0.47
C GLY A 173 -19.32 19.21 -1.25
N ASN A 174 -19.95 19.67 -2.34
CA ASN A 174 -19.41 20.78 -3.12
C ASN A 174 -19.50 22.14 -2.40
N LYS A 175 -20.45 22.32 -1.47
CA LYS A 175 -20.57 23.52 -0.64
C LYS A 175 -19.41 23.64 0.36
N PHE A 176 -18.95 22.51 0.93
CA PHE A 176 -17.78 22.48 1.83
C PHE A 176 -16.52 23.00 1.14
N ALA A 177 -16.20 22.47 -0.05
CA ALA A 177 -15.01 22.87 -0.80
C ALA A 177 -15.03 24.35 -1.22
N MET A 178 -16.16 24.88 -1.70
CA MET A 178 -16.28 26.26 -2.16
C MET A 178 -15.98 27.27 -1.03
N LYS A 179 -16.55 27.05 0.16
CA LYS A 179 -16.32 27.91 1.33
C LYS A 179 -14.84 27.99 1.72
N VAL A 180 -14.11 26.88 1.61
CA VAL A 180 -12.68 26.84 1.91
C VAL A 180 -11.83 27.45 0.79
N CYS A 181 -12.21 27.27 -0.48
CA CYS A 181 -11.52 27.96 -1.56
C CYS A 181 -11.71 29.49 -1.47
N GLU A 182 -12.87 29.96 -1.00
CA GLU A 182 -13.15 31.39 -0.80
C GLU A 182 -12.26 32.03 0.28
N SER A 183 -11.94 31.32 1.37
CA SER A 183 -11.04 31.85 2.40
C SER A 183 -9.64 32.18 1.85
N LEU A 184 -9.22 31.49 0.78
CA LEU A 184 -7.95 31.72 0.08
C LEU A 184 -7.95 32.92 -0.88
N LYS A 185 -9.10 33.56 -1.15
CA LYS A 185 -9.17 34.78 -1.98
C LYS A 185 -8.53 35.99 -1.29
N SER A 186 -8.45 35.97 0.05
CA SER A 186 -7.64 36.91 0.84
C SER A 186 -6.15 36.55 0.70
N ARG A 187 -5.20 37.51 0.87
CA ARG A 187 -3.76 37.19 0.84
C ARG A 187 -3.40 36.28 2.01
N VAL A 188 -3.56 34.97 1.84
CA VAL A 188 -3.30 33.98 2.87
C VAL A 188 -1.80 33.84 3.08
N VAL A 189 -1.38 34.06 4.32
CA VAL A 189 0.02 33.98 4.76
C VAL A 189 0.43 32.53 5.07
N GLN A 190 -0.54 31.67 5.39
CA GLN A 190 -0.31 30.28 5.81
C GLN A 190 -1.32 29.29 5.20
N VAL A 191 -0.83 28.20 4.61
CA VAL A 191 -1.66 27.12 4.07
C VAL A 191 -1.83 26.01 5.11
N ASN A 192 -3.07 25.75 5.51
CA ASN A 192 -3.48 24.56 6.26
C ASN A 192 -3.57 23.32 5.35
N LEU A 193 -2.78 22.31 5.67
CA LEU A 193 -2.74 21.01 5.00
C LEU A 193 -3.13 19.92 5.99
N ALA A 194 -3.97 18.98 5.55
CA ALA A 194 -4.31 17.78 6.31
C ALA A 194 -3.80 16.52 5.59
N ILE A 195 -3.45 15.50 6.36
CA ILE A 195 -3.04 14.18 5.87
C ILE A 195 -3.98 13.14 6.46
N LEU A 196 -4.63 12.34 5.62
CA LEU A 196 -5.32 11.11 6.01
C LEU A 196 -4.34 9.95 5.98
N ALA A 197 -4.17 9.30 7.12
CA ALA A 197 -3.30 8.13 7.25
C ALA A 197 -3.94 7.07 8.14
N ALA A 198 -4.21 5.88 7.60
CA ALA A 198 -4.67 4.73 8.37
C ALA A 198 -3.56 4.26 9.30
N HIS A 199 -2.38 4.07 8.75
CA HIS A 199 -1.25 3.43 9.41
C HIS A 199 -0.01 4.35 9.44
N PRO A 200 -0.12 5.57 10.02
CA PRO A 200 0.89 6.62 9.88
C PRO A 200 2.24 6.29 10.50
N HIS A 201 2.38 5.21 11.26
CA HIS A 201 3.59 4.81 11.94
C HIS A 201 4.07 3.42 11.55
N ASP A 202 3.29 2.69 10.75
CA ASP A 202 3.68 1.34 10.34
C ASP A 202 4.74 1.45 9.24
N HIS A 203 5.78 0.63 9.35
CA HIS A 203 6.75 0.48 8.28
C HIS A 203 6.06 -0.20 7.07
N PRO A 204 6.06 0.38 5.85
CA PRO A 204 6.87 1.52 5.37
C PRO A 204 6.17 2.89 5.29
N HIS A 205 4.85 2.98 5.46
CA HIS A 205 4.08 4.22 5.26
C HIS A 205 4.56 5.34 6.19
N GLY A 206 4.87 5.02 7.45
CA GLY A 206 5.35 5.99 8.41
C GLY A 206 6.71 6.61 8.05
N GLN A 207 7.64 5.85 7.46
CA GLN A 207 8.94 6.41 7.06
C GLN A 207 8.80 7.42 5.93
N VAL A 208 7.95 7.12 4.96
CA VAL A 208 7.69 8.00 3.82
C VAL A 208 6.96 9.27 4.29
N LEU A 209 5.96 9.12 5.17
CA LEU A 209 5.24 10.24 5.79
C LEU A 209 6.18 11.12 6.61
N LEU A 210 7.01 10.53 7.46
CA LEU A 210 8.02 11.28 8.23
C LEU A 210 8.99 12.02 7.30
N GLY A 211 9.45 11.36 6.23
CA GLY A 211 10.28 11.99 5.21
C GLY A 211 9.61 13.22 4.61
N ALA A 212 8.36 13.11 4.18
CA ALA A 212 7.62 14.23 3.59
C ALA A 212 7.49 15.40 4.58
N LEU A 213 7.17 15.09 5.84
CA LEU A 213 7.12 16.08 6.91
C LEU A 213 8.48 16.74 7.12
N LEU A 214 9.58 15.99 7.18
CA LEU A 214 10.91 16.56 7.33
C LEU A 214 11.31 17.43 6.12
N GLY A 215 10.93 17.04 4.90
CA GLY A 215 11.15 17.83 3.69
C GLY A 215 10.44 19.18 3.69
N TRP A 216 9.30 19.30 4.38
CA TRP A 216 8.58 20.57 4.55
C TRP A 216 8.96 21.36 5.81
N LYS A 217 10.05 21.00 6.50
CA LYS A 217 10.46 21.63 7.77
C LYS A 217 10.60 23.14 7.67
N GLU A 218 11.27 23.66 6.64
CA GLU A 218 11.46 25.11 6.51
C GLU A 218 10.14 25.87 6.31
N LEU A 219 9.22 25.30 5.53
CA LEU A 219 7.90 25.89 5.28
C LEU A 219 7.08 25.99 6.56
N ARG A 220 7.16 24.96 7.42
CA ARG A 220 6.52 24.99 8.73
C ARG A 220 7.20 25.99 9.68
N ASN A 221 8.53 26.02 9.73
CA ASN A 221 9.27 26.94 10.60
C ASN A 221 9.01 28.42 10.24
N ARG A 222 8.78 28.72 8.96
CA ARG A 222 8.41 30.07 8.49
C ARG A 222 6.91 30.35 8.55
N ASN A 223 6.13 29.44 9.17
CA ASN A 223 4.67 29.53 9.29
C ASN A 223 3.93 29.64 7.94
N VAL A 224 4.54 29.15 6.85
CA VAL A 224 3.93 29.10 5.50
C VAL A 224 3.00 27.89 5.37
N LEU A 225 3.31 26.80 6.08
CA LEU A 225 2.55 25.55 6.05
C LEU A 225 2.19 25.11 7.48
N SER A 226 0.93 24.78 7.72
CA SER A 226 0.47 24.07 8.93
C SER A 226 0.02 22.67 8.52
N VAL A 227 0.44 21.64 9.27
CA VAL A 227 0.14 20.24 8.91
C VAL A 227 -0.62 19.53 10.03
N THR A 228 -1.83 19.07 9.74
CA THR A 228 -2.63 18.22 10.63
C THR A 228 -2.65 16.78 10.12
N CYS A 229 -2.31 15.80 10.95
CA CYS A 229 -2.39 14.38 10.61
C CYS A 229 -3.61 13.74 11.28
N TYR A 230 -4.46 13.08 10.50
CA TYR A 230 -5.61 12.31 10.96
C TYR A 230 -5.31 10.82 10.88
N LYS A 231 -5.23 10.15 12.04
CA LYS A 231 -5.05 8.70 12.14
C LYS A 231 -6.42 8.01 12.07
N THR A 232 -6.69 7.24 11.03
CA THR A 232 -8.01 6.62 10.78
C THR A 232 -8.12 5.13 11.12
N SER A 233 -7.04 4.47 11.55
CA SER A 233 -7.09 3.09 12.06
C SER A 233 -6.92 3.00 13.58
N ALA A 234 -7.69 2.10 14.21
CA ALA A 234 -7.60 1.84 15.65
C ALA A 234 -6.36 0.99 16.02
N GLY A 235 -5.80 0.25 15.05
CA GLY A 235 -4.71 -0.70 15.26
C GLY A 235 -3.29 -0.11 15.21
N ALA A 236 -2.33 -0.95 15.57
CA ALA A 236 -0.92 -0.86 15.17
C ALA A 236 -0.69 -1.99 14.16
N GLY A 237 -0.27 -1.70 12.93
CA GLY A 237 0.12 -2.71 11.95
C GLY A 237 -1.00 -3.54 11.33
N GLY A 238 -1.13 -3.51 10.00
CA GLY A 238 -1.82 -4.58 9.26
C GLY A 238 -1.14 -5.94 9.44
N ALA A 239 -1.87 -7.03 9.14
CA ALA A 239 -1.38 -8.40 9.17
C ALA A 239 -0.17 -8.56 8.24
N GLY A 240 1.04 -8.49 8.82
CA GLY A 240 2.31 -8.48 8.09
C GLY A 240 3.38 -7.62 8.79
N ALA A 241 2.98 -6.66 9.62
CA ALA A 241 3.88 -5.97 10.52
C ALA A 241 4.17 -6.88 11.72
N GLY A 242 5.41 -7.38 11.81
CA GLY A 242 5.92 -7.96 13.06
C GLY A 242 5.74 -6.97 14.21
N ALA A 243 5.70 -7.49 15.44
CA ALA A 243 5.59 -6.69 16.66
C ALA A 243 6.49 -5.43 16.57
N GLY A 244 5.88 -4.26 16.81
CA GLY A 244 6.48 -2.94 16.61
C GLY A 244 7.95 -2.92 16.96
N SER A 245 8.77 -2.76 15.94
CA SER A 245 10.20 -2.64 16.11
C SER A 245 10.52 -1.32 16.83
N GLY A 246 11.66 -1.22 17.52
CA GLY A 246 12.06 0.07 18.13
C GLY A 246 12.13 1.24 17.13
N SER A 247 12.28 0.94 15.83
CA SER A 247 12.20 1.93 14.75
C SER A 247 10.79 2.48 14.49
N ASP A 248 9.73 1.72 14.76
CA ASP A 248 8.35 2.16 14.50
C ASP A 248 7.91 3.20 15.54
N GLU A 249 8.34 3.06 16.80
CA GLU A 249 8.11 4.08 17.83
C GLU A 249 8.94 5.35 17.59
N GLU A 250 10.18 5.23 17.11
CA GLU A 250 10.99 6.39 16.70
C GLU A 250 10.31 7.18 15.56
N VAL A 251 9.81 6.48 14.54
CA VAL A 251 9.09 7.09 13.42
C VAL A 251 7.79 7.75 13.90
N LYS A 252 7.00 7.06 14.71
CA LYS A 252 5.76 7.57 15.30
C LYS A 252 5.99 8.85 16.09
N GLU A 253 7.01 8.87 16.94
CA GLU A 253 7.31 10.03 17.77
C GLU A 253 7.87 11.18 16.92
N GLY A 254 8.73 10.86 15.95
CA GLY A 254 9.20 11.80 14.94
C GLY A 254 8.05 12.47 14.19
N ILE A 255 7.04 11.72 13.77
CA ILE A 255 5.87 12.28 13.08
C ILE A 255 5.08 13.20 14.01
N ARG A 256 4.78 12.75 15.23
CA ARG A 256 4.03 13.54 16.24
C ARG A 256 4.71 14.85 16.58
N HIS A 257 6.03 14.86 16.69
CA HIS A 257 6.83 16.06 16.95
C HIS A 257 6.88 17.01 15.75
N THR A 258 6.70 16.47 14.54
CA THR A 258 6.92 17.21 13.31
C THR A 258 5.61 17.79 12.74
N CYS A 259 4.47 17.16 12.98
CA CYS A 259 3.16 17.72 12.60
C CYS A 259 2.69 18.80 13.57
N SER A 260 1.94 19.79 13.06
CA SER A 260 1.36 20.86 13.87
C SER A 260 0.26 20.34 14.80
N ARG A 261 -0.46 19.30 14.35
CA ARG A 261 -1.51 18.64 15.12
C ARG A 261 -1.65 17.17 14.74
N TRP A 262 -1.89 16.33 15.74
CA TRP A 262 -2.18 14.90 15.58
C TRP A 262 -3.59 14.60 16.10
N VAL A 263 -4.42 13.96 15.27
CA VAL A 263 -5.83 13.68 15.59
C VAL A 263 -6.12 12.21 15.40
N ALA A 264 -6.52 11.51 16.46
CA ALA A 264 -7.09 10.16 16.33
C ALA A 264 -8.52 10.26 15.79
N SER A 265 -8.86 9.42 14.81
CA SER A 265 -10.14 9.45 14.09
C SER A 265 -10.58 8.06 13.63
N SER A 266 -10.14 7.01 14.34
CA SER A 266 -10.45 5.61 14.06
C SER A 266 -11.90 5.20 14.30
N ASP A 267 -12.59 5.99 15.11
CA ASP A 267 -13.88 5.74 15.74
C ASP A 267 -14.92 6.76 15.24
N VAL A 268 -14.62 7.41 14.11
CA VAL A 268 -15.41 8.50 13.52
C VAL A 268 -15.85 8.08 12.12
N SER A 269 -17.12 8.29 11.79
CA SER A 269 -17.65 8.06 10.43
C SER A 269 -16.94 8.94 9.38
N SER A 270 -16.95 8.52 8.12
CA SER A 270 -16.39 9.29 7.01
C SER A 270 -17.00 10.70 6.95
N SER A 271 -18.32 10.80 7.12
CA SER A 271 -19.07 12.07 7.08
C SER A 271 -18.70 13.02 8.21
N LEU A 272 -18.60 12.53 9.45
CA LEU A 272 -18.18 13.35 10.59
C LEU A 272 -16.72 13.78 10.46
N LEU A 273 -15.83 12.91 9.96
CA LEU A 273 -14.44 13.26 9.71
C LEU A 273 -14.32 14.35 8.63
N ALA A 274 -15.05 14.23 7.52
CA ALA A 274 -15.09 15.24 6.48
C ALA A 274 -15.55 16.62 7.01
N ARG A 275 -16.61 16.66 7.83
CA ARG A 275 -17.07 17.89 8.48
C ARG A 275 -16.01 18.49 9.41
N ARG A 276 -15.29 17.66 10.18
CA ARG A 276 -14.19 18.12 11.05
C ARG A 276 -13.01 18.70 10.25
N ILE A 277 -12.63 18.06 9.15
CA ILE A 277 -11.56 18.54 8.25
C ILE A 277 -11.94 19.89 7.64
N ASN A 278 -13.19 20.04 7.20
CA ASN A 278 -13.69 21.29 6.64
C ASN A 278 -13.75 22.41 7.69
N ALA A 279 -14.30 22.12 8.87
CA ALA A 279 -14.38 23.09 9.97
C ALA A 279 -13.01 23.57 10.47
N ALA A 280 -11.96 22.75 10.31
CA ALA A 280 -10.57 23.13 10.58
C ALA A 280 -9.96 24.08 9.53
N GLY A 281 -10.68 24.43 8.46
CA GLY A 281 -10.19 25.31 7.41
C GLY A 281 -9.06 24.68 6.59
N THR A 282 -9.17 23.38 6.29
CA THR A 282 -8.16 22.61 5.55
C THR A 282 -8.17 22.96 4.06
N HIS A 283 -7.11 23.59 3.55
CA HIS A 283 -7.02 23.97 2.14
C HIS A 283 -6.62 22.79 1.23
N ILE A 284 -5.63 22.00 1.67
CA ILE A 284 -5.11 20.82 0.94
C ILE A 284 -5.34 19.58 1.80
N LEU A 285 -5.99 18.57 1.23
CA LEU A 285 -6.12 17.25 1.84
C LEU A 285 -5.25 16.27 1.06
N LEU A 286 -4.29 15.66 1.75
CA LEU A 286 -3.46 14.59 1.21
C LEU A 286 -3.99 13.25 1.71
N ASP A 287 -4.13 12.30 0.81
CA ASP A 287 -4.42 10.91 1.14
C ASP A 287 -3.24 10.02 0.76
N ILE A 288 -2.68 9.33 1.75
CA ILE A 288 -1.51 8.47 1.55
C ILE A 288 -1.85 6.98 1.45
N ASP A 289 -3.10 6.59 1.67
CA ASP A 289 -3.52 5.18 1.65
C ASP A 289 -4.56 4.89 0.56
N GLY A 290 -5.44 5.85 0.23
CA GLY A 290 -6.48 5.66 -0.78
C GLY A 290 -7.39 4.47 -0.45
N TRP A 291 -7.37 3.45 -1.30
CA TRP A 291 -8.11 2.19 -1.09
C TRP A 291 -7.41 1.20 -0.15
N SER A 292 -6.12 1.43 0.12
CA SER A 292 -5.26 0.53 0.88
C SER A 292 -5.24 0.81 2.38
N SER A 293 -6.21 1.56 2.92
CA SER A 293 -6.37 1.89 4.35
C SER A 293 -6.64 0.68 5.27
N GLY A 294 -6.38 -0.55 4.80
CA GLY A 294 -6.43 -1.78 5.57
C GLY A 294 -7.82 -2.03 6.15
N SER A 295 -7.88 -2.30 7.46
CA SER A 295 -9.12 -2.58 8.20
C SER A 295 -10.11 -1.41 8.24
N SER A 296 -9.70 -0.20 7.82
CA SER A 296 -10.60 0.96 7.75
C SER A 296 -11.45 0.97 6.46
N GLY A 297 -11.28 0.01 5.56
CA GLY A 297 -12.08 -0.07 4.33
C GLY A 297 -11.94 1.17 3.44
N PRO A 298 -12.96 1.57 2.67
CA PRO A 298 -12.91 2.71 1.74
C PRO A 298 -13.02 4.09 2.42
N HIS A 299 -12.78 4.19 3.73
CA HIS A 299 -13.01 5.39 4.56
C HIS A 299 -12.38 6.66 3.98
N HIS A 300 -11.12 6.59 3.53
CA HIS A 300 -10.46 7.77 2.97
C HIS A 300 -11.08 8.25 1.66
N VAL A 301 -11.47 7.32 0.78
CA VAL A 301 -12.15 7.61 -0.49
C VAL A 301 -13.51 8.27 -0.22
N LEU A 302 -14.22 7.82 0.80
CA LEU A 302 -15.49 8.40 1.22
C LEU A 302 -15.32 9.81 1.77
N VAL A 303 -14.35 10.03 2.66
CA VAL A 303 -13.99 11.37 3.15
C VAL A 303 -13.66 12.32 1.99
N ASN A 304 -12.86 11.88 1.02
CA ASN A 304 -12.50 12.69 -0.15
C ASN A 304 -13.71 12.95 -1.08
N SER A 305 -14.63 12.00 -1.19
CA SER A 305 -15.86 12.13 -2.00
C SER A 305 -16.79 13.21 -1.47
N LEU A 306 -16.75 13.46 -0.15
CA LEU A 306 -17.46 14.57 0.51
C LEU A 306 -16.77 15.93 0.36
N ARG A 307 -15.60 15.99 -0.30
CA ARG A 307 -14.91 17.22 -0.72
C ARG A 307 -14.71 18.24 0.43
N PRO A 308 -14.07 17.85 1.55
CA PRO A 308 -13.94 18.71 2.72
C PRO A 308 -12.88 19.84 2.57
N SER A 309 -12.05 19.80 1.53
CA SER A 309 -10.98 20.76 1.23
C SER A 309 -11.09 21.34 -0.18
N CYS A 310 -10.31 22.40 -0.46
CA CYS A 310 -10.26 23.02 -1.79
C CYS A 310 -9.54 22.14 -2.81
N LEU A 311 -8.45 21.50 -2.37
CA LEU A 311 -7.61 20.59 -3.15
C LEU A 311 -7.53 19.24 -2.44
N SER A 312 -7.81 18.15 -3.15
CA SER A 312 -7.54 16.77 -2.69
C SER A 312 -6.50 16.09 -3.57
N VAL A 313 -5.48 15.48 -2.95
CA VAL A 313 -4.38 14.82 -3.66
C VAL A 313 -4.10 13.43 -3.08
N ALA A 314 -4.12 12.42 -3.93
CA ALA A 314 -3.64 11.08 -3.60
C ALA A 314 -2.11 11.00 -3.80
N MET A 315 -1.38 10.37 -2.89
CA MET A 315 0.08 10.26 -3.02
C MET A 315 0.70 9.10 -2.24
N LEU A 316 2.00 8.86 -2.46
CA LEU A 316 2.86 7.93 -1.71
C LEU A 316 2.38 6.48 -1.71
N GLY A 317 1.54 6.08 -0.74
CA GLY A 317 0.99 4.72 -0.65
C GLY A 317 -0.11 4.45 -1.68
N VAL A 318 -0.63 5.50 -2.33
CA VAL A 318 -1.48 5.36 -3.52
C VAL A 318 -0.60 5.16 -4.76
N VAL A 319 -0.52 3.91 -5.22
CA VAL A 319 0.43 3.44 -6.26
C VAL A 319 -0.26 3.13 -7.59
N GLY A 320 -1.34 3.85 -7.87
CA GLY A 320 -2.18 3.76 -9.05
C GLY A 320 -3.39 4.66 -8.89
N SER A 321 -4.14 4.88 -9.97
CA SER A 321 -5.39 5.65 -9.93
C SER A 321 -6.33 5.13 -8.85
N THR A 322 -6.98 6.05 -8.12
CA THR A 322 -8.08 5.69 -7.22
C THR A 322 -9.34 5.35 -8.01
N GLY A 323 -9.43 5.71 -9.29
CA GLY A 323 -10.67 5.57 -10.08
C GLY A 323 -11.75 6.59 -9.71
N VAL A 324 -11.49 7.53 -8.79
CA VAL A 324 -12.48 8.46 -8.23
C VAL A 324 -12.09 9.92 -8.50
N GLY A 325 -11.92 10.28 -9.77
CA GLY A 325 -11.46 11.63 -10.18
C GLY A 325 -12.36 12.80 -9.78
N HIS A 326 -13.60 12.53 -9.33
CA HIS A 326 -14.45 13.57 -8.74
C HIS A 326 -14.12 13.86 -7.27
N ALA A 327 -13.50 12.91 -6.56
CA ALA A 327 -13.08 13.01 -5.16
C ALA A 327 -11.64 13.52 -5.06
N TYR A 328 -10.75 13.02 -5.91
CA TYR A 328 -9.33 13.37 -5.96
C TYR A 328 -9.03 14.27 -7.16
N ASP A 329 -8.48 15.46 -6.89
CA ASP A 329 -8.12 16.41 -7.94
C ASP A 329 -6.84 15.98 -8.67
N PHE A 330 -5.85 15.49 -7.91
CA PHE A 330 -4.57 15.06 -8.43
C PHE A 330 -4.08 13.75 -7.80
N LEU A 331 -3.26 13.02 -8.56
CA LEU A 331 -2.39 11.97 -8.06
C LEU A 331 -0.93 12.44 -8.21
N LEU A 332 -0.17 12.41 -7.11
CA LEU A 332 1.26 12.74 -7.12
C LEU A 332 2.04 11.58 -7.72
N GLY A 333 2.76 11.85 -8.81
CA GLY A 333 3.57 10.87 -9.52
C GLY A 333 4.86 11.46 -10.07
N ASP A 334 5.50 10.76 -10.99
CA ASP A 334 6.64 11.24 -11.75
C ASP A 334 6.65 10.64 -13.18
N PRO A 335 7.44 11.19 -14.11
CA PRO A 335 7.42 10.75 -15.51
C PRO A 335 7.81 9.29 -15.76
N VAL A 336 8.37 8.58 -14.77
CA VAL A 336 8.79 7.18 -14.89
C VAL A 336 7.73 6.26 -14.31
N ALA A 337 7.27 6.53 -13.09
CA ALA A 337 6.23 5.76 -12.42
C ALA A 337 4.85 5.98 -13.06
N SER A 338 4.56 7.20 -13.49
CA SER A 338 3.30 7.62 -14.11
C SER A 338 3.60 8.37 -15.41
N PRO A 339 4.07 7.66 -16.46
CA PRO A 339 4.40 8.30 -17.74
C PRO A 339 3.19 9.08 -18.28
N PRO A 340 3.39 10.31 -18.82
CA PRO A 340 2.29 11.09 -19.39
C PRO A 340 1.50 10.35 -20.47
N GLU A 341 2.14 9.40 -21.17
CA GLU A 341 1.50 8.54 -22.17
C GLU A 341 0.38 7.66 -21.59
N TYR A 342 0.38 7.44 -20.28
CA TYR A 342 -0.63 6.66 -19.56
C TYR A 342 -1.62 7.53 -18.78
N GLU A 343 -1.69 8.85 -19.04
CA GLU A 343 -2.61 9.76 -18.34
C GLU A 343 -4.08 9.31 -18.43
N ASP A 344 -4.52 8.79 -19.58
CA ASP A 344 -5.88 8.26 -19.77
C ASP A 344 -6.22 7.08 -18.85
N TRP A 345 -5.21 6.51 -18.18
CA TRP A 345 -5.39 5.45 -17.21
C TRP A 345 -5.50 5.96 -15.77
N PHE A 346 -5.58 7.28 -15.57
CA PHE A 346 -5.79 7.89 -14.27
C PHE A 346 -7.10 8.69 -14.29
N ALA A 347 -7.89 8.54 -13.23
CA ALA A 347 -9.11 9.34 -13.09
C ALA A 347 -8.76 10.75 -12.59
N GLU A 348 -7.67 10.86 -11.84
CA GLU A 348 -7.07 12.08 -11.34
C GLU A 348 -6.16 12.72 -12.39
N LYS A 349 -5.93 14.03 -12.26
CA LYS A 349 -4.84 14.66 -13.00
C LYS A 349 -3.50 14.25 -12.41
N LEU A 350 -2.50 14.05 -13.25
CA LEU A 350 -1.15 13.74 -12.77
C LEU A 350 -0.43 15.02 -12.31
N LEU A 351 0.02 15.03 -11.05
CA LEU A 351 0.95 16.01 -10.51
C LEU A 351 2.36 15.41 -10.52
N LEU A 352 3.12 15.66 -11.59
CA LEU A 352 4.40 15.02 -11.84
C LEU A 352 5.57 15.79 -11.22
N LEU A 353 6.27 15.17 -10.28
CA LEU A 353 7.54 15.66 -9.78
C LEU A 353 8.64 15.49 -10.85
N PRO A 354 9.64 16.38 -10.90
CA PRO A 354 10.70 16.28 -11.90
C PRO A 354 11.58 15.05 -11.70
N ARG A 355 11.74 14.59 -10.45
CA ARG A 355 12.42 13.35 -10.07
C ARG A 355 11.40 12.33 -9.54
N THR A 356 11.88 11.27 -8.91
CA THR A 356 11.00 10.26 -8.31
C THR A 356 9.99 10.89 -7.34
N TYR A 357 8.74 10.46 -7.44
CA TYR A 357 7.69 10.87 -6.50
C TYR A 357 7.87 10.22 -5.12
N PHE A 358 8.59 9.09 -5.08
CA PHE A 358 8.71 8.25 -3.91
C PHE A 358 9.92 8.67 -3.06
N LEU A 359 9.67 8.89 -1.78
CA LEU A 359 10.68 9.33 -0.82
C LEU A 359 10.98 8.21 0.16
N SER A 360 12.26 7.93 0.43
CA SER A 360 12.65 6.91 1.41
C SER A 360 13.95 7.32 2.10
N PRO A 361 13.89 8.23 3.09
CA PRO A 361 15.08 8.65 3.81
C PRO A 361 15.64 7.47 4.63
N PRO A 362 16.95 7.46 4.93
CA PRO A 362 17.49 6.52 5.88
C PRO A 362 16.83 6.72 7.25
N PRO A 363 16.45 5.64 7.96
CA PRO A 363 15.96 5.78 9.33
C PRO A 363 17.10 6.33 10.21
N PRO A 364 16.80 7.11 11.26
CA PRO A 364 17.85 7.76 12.06
C PRO A 364 18.79 6.75 12.75
N SER A 365 18.28 5.54 12.99
CA SER A 365 19.01 4.41 13.57
C SER A 365 19.82 3.57 12.57
N MET A 366 19.87 3.92 11.28
CA MET A 366 20.70 3.23 10.28
C MET A 366 22.20 3.45 10.57
N ARG A 367 22.78 2.58 11.39
CA ARG A 367 24.23 2.44 11.57
C ARG A 367 24.69 1.14 10.96
N ILE A 368 25.65 1.23 10.03
CA ILE A 368 26.37 0.04 9.53
C ILE A 368 27.19 -0.52 10.71
N PRO A 369 27.08 -1.83 11.03
CA PRO A 369 27.83 -2.41 12.14
C PRO A 369 29.35 -2.28 11.92
N PRO A 370 30.12 -1.83 12.93
CA PRO A 370 31.58 -1.67 12.83
C PRO A 370 32.37 -2.98 12.60
N ASP A 371 31.75 -4.15 12.75
CA ASP A 371 32.39 -5.47 12.63
C ASP A 371 31.64 -6.39 11.63
N SER A 372 31.32 -5.85 10.46
CA SER A 372 30.55 -6.55 9.42
C SER A 372 31.27 -7.79 8.87
N GLN A 373 32.60 -7.84 8.93
CA GLN A 373 33.37 -8.96 8.36
C GLN A 373 33.30 -10.24 9.19
N ARG A 374 33.41 -10.14 10.52
CA ARG A 374 33.32 -11.32 11.41
C ARG A 374 31.92 -11.89 11.41
N LEU A 375 30.91 -11.01 11.57
CA LEU A 375 29.50 -11.39 11.54
C LEU A 375 29.14 -12.04 10.20
N ARG A 376 29.64 -11.49 9.09
CA ARG A 376 29.46 -12.07 7.76
C ARG A 376 30.04 -13.49 7.66
N ARG A 377 31.27 -13.73 8.11
CA ARG A 377 31.88 -15.08 8.01
C ARG A 377 31.16 -16.11 8.86
N MET A 378 30.90 -15.77 10.13
CA MET A 378 30.14 -16.64 11.02
C MET A 378 28.78 -16.98 10.44
N PHE A 379 28.15 -16.02 9.76
CA PHE A 379 26.84 -16.23 9.17
C PHE A 379 26.91 -17.04 7.87
N GLU A 380 27.86 -16.76 6.96
CA GLU A 380 28.10 -17.56 5.74
C GLU A 380 28.24 -19.05 6.10
N GLU A 381 29.04 -19.36 7.12
CA GLU A 381 29.20 -20.71 7.69
C GLU A 381 27.87 -21.28 8.21
N SER A 382 27.10 -20.49 8.97
CA SER A 382 25.84 -20.95 9.58
C SER A 382 24.73 -21.33 8.58
N VAL A 383 24.75 -20.72 7.38
CA VAL A 383 23.75 -21.00 6.33
C VAL A 383 24.31 -21.82 5.16
N GLY A 384 25.54 -22.34 5.30
CA GLY A 384 26.15 -23.24 4.32
C GLY A 384 26.53 -22.56 3.01
N ILE A 385 26.74 -21.24 3.00
CA ILE A 385 27.26 -20.49 1.85
C ILE A 385 28.71 -20.10 2.10
N ASN A 386 29.45 -19.82 1.03
CA ASN A 386 30.83 -19.38 1.13
C ASN A 386 31.05 -18.08 0.33
N SER A 387 32.28 -17.57 0.37
CA SER A 387 32.68 -16.35 -0.32
C SER A 387 32.51 -16.42 -1.84
N SER A 388 32.45 -17.61 -2.43
CA SER A 388 32.22 -17.84 -3.86
C SER A 388 30.76 -18.20 -4.21
N SER A 389 29.85 -18.29 -3.24
CA SER A 389 28.41 -18.38 -3.50
C SER A 389 27.88 -17.04 -4.04
N LEU A 390 26.92 -17.09 -4.96
CA LEU A 390 26.20 -15.91 -5.44
C LEU A 390 24.86 -15.80 -4.72
N LEU A 391 24.56 -14.65 -4.12
CA LEU A 391 23.36 -14.45 -3.33
C LEU A 391 22.38 -13.53 -4.06
N LEU A 392 21.31 -14.12 -4.59
CA LEU A 392 20.18 -13.44 -5.22
C LEU A 392 19.10 -13.21 -4.17
N ALA A 393 18.83 -11.95 -3.83
CA ALA A 393 17.77 -11.59 -2.91
C ALA A 393 16.42 -11.43 -3.63
N ALA A 394 15.35 -11.89 -2.98
CA ALA A 394 13.96 -11.81 -3.43
C ALA A 394 13.07 -11.34 -2.27
N HIS A 395 13.32 -10.12 -1.77
CA HIS A 395 12.75 -9.59 -0.53
C HIS A 395 11.40 -8.91 -0.72
N HIS A 396 10.42 -9.68 -1.18
CA HIS A 396 9.06 -9.20 -1.39
C HIS A 396 8.07 -10.00 -0.54
N PRO A 397 6.97 -9.40 -0.07
CA PRO A 397 5.84 -10.15 0.46
C PRO A 397 5.32 -11.19 -0.54
N GLU A 398 4.70 -12.24 -0.04
CA GLU A 398 4.26 -13.38 -0.86
C GLU A 398 3.35 -12.97 -2.02
N TYR A 399 2.42 -12.03 -1.78
CA TYR A 399 1.49 -11.56 -2.81
C TYR A 399 2.15 -10.85 -4.01
N LYS A 400 3.43 -10.46 -3.91
CA LYS A 400 4.20 -9.86 -5.02
C LYS A 400 4.97 -10.91 -5.84
N ILE A 401 5.05 -12.14 -5.35
CA ILE A 401 5.70 -13.25 -6.04
C ILE A 401 4.69 -13.80 -7.05
N SER A 402 5.13 -13.94 -8.30
CA SER A 402 4.29 -14.42 -9.41
C SER A 402 4.97 -15.59 -10.13
N ARG A 403 4.18 -16.33 -10.91
CA ARG A 403 4.70 -17.43 -11.74
C ARG A 403 5.73 -16.93 -12.74
N GLU A 404 5.52 -15.75 -13.32
CA GLU A 404 6.46 -15.13 -14.26
C GLU A 404 7.78 -14.77 -13.56
N TYR A 405 7.72 -14.23 -12.35
CA TYR A 405 8.90 -13.97 -11.53
C TYR A 405 9.68 -15.25 -11.22
N LEU A 406 9.01 -16.32 -10.80
CA LEU A 406 9.68 -17.61 -10.53
C LEU A 406 10.27 -18.25 -11.79
N THR A 407 9.69 -17.98 -12.96
CA THR A 407 10.23 -18.40 -14.26
C THR A 407 11.55 -17.68 -14.58
N LEU A 408 11.67 -16.40 -14.24
CA LEU A 408 12.93 -15.66 -14.37
C LEU A 408 13.98 -16.15 -13.38
N VAL A 409 13.57 -16.33 -12.13
CA VAL A 409 14.43 -16.87 -11.07
C VAL A 409 14.95 -18.26 -11.46
N SER A 410 14.10 -19.15 -11.98
CA SER A 410 14.55 -20.49 -12.40
C SER A 410 15.60 -20.43 -13.49
N LYS A 411 15.42 -19.58 -14.51
CA LYS A 411 16.40 -19.35 -15.58
C LYS A 411 17.75 -18.87 -15.03
N LEU A 412 17.75 -17.97 -14.05
CA LEU A 412 18.97 -17.50 -13.39
C LEU A 412 19.63 -18.59 -12.55
N LEU A 413 18.84 -19.33 -11.76
CA LEU A 413 19.34 -20.42 -10.92
C LEU A 413 19.95 -21.55 -11.77
N LEU A 414 19.35 -21.90 -12.90
CA LEU A 414 19.87 -22.92 -13.82
C LEU A 414 21.18 -22.50 -14.48
N GLN A 415 21.32 -21.22 -14.85
CA GLN A 415 22.55 -20.68 -15.45
C GLN A 415 23.68 -20.41 -14.44
N LEU A 416 23.36 -20.36 -13.15
CA LEU A 416 24.31 -20.09 -12.06
C LEU A 416 24.22 -21.21 -11.00
N PRO A 417 24.83 -22.38 -11.21
CA PRO A 417 24.66 -23.53 -10.32
C PRO A 417 25.06 -23.29 -8.86
N SER A 418 25.98 -22.35 -8.61
CA SER A 418 26.47 -21.99 -7.27
C SER A 418 25.75 -20.76 -6.66
N SER A 419 24.60 -20.36 -7.21
CA SER A 419 23.81 -19.26 -6.65
C SER A 419 22.71 -19.75 -5.71
N PHE A 420 22.35 -18.89 -4.77
CA PHE A 420 21.31 -19.10 -3.77
C PHE A 420 20.26 -18.01 -3.91
N LEU A 421 18.99 -18.37 -3.72
CA LEU A 421 17.88 -17.44 -3.64
C LEU A 421 17.57 -17.19 -2.16
N TRP A 422 17.60 -15.94 -1.72
CA TRP A 422 17.22 -15.58 -0.36
C TRP A 422 15.83 -14.96 -0.34
N LEU A 423 14.93 -15.62 0.40
CA LEU A 423 13.57 -15.17 0.65
C LEU A 423 13.44 -14.60 2.07
N PRO A 424 12.57 -13.60 2.28
CA PRO A 424 12.21 -13.16 3.63
C PRO A 424 11.45 -14.28 4.37
N PRO A 425 11.17 -14.12 5.67
CA PRO A 425 10.22 -14.98 6.35
C PRO A 425 8.87 -14.98 5.62
N ILE A 426 8.43 -16.15 5.19
CA ILE A 426 7.17 -16.37 4.47
C ILE A 426 6.40 -17.54 5.08
N SER A 427 5.10 -17.62 4.78
CA SER A 427 4.28 -18.75 5.24
C SER A 427 4.82 -20.11 4.73
N SER A 428 4.65 -21.16 5.53
CA SER A 428 5.04 -22.52 5.16
C SER A 428 4.35 -22.99 3.87
N MET A 429 3.08 -22.59 3.69
CA MET A 429 2.28 -22.85 2.49
C MET A 429 2.92 -22.21 1.25
N ALA A 430 3.17 -20.89 1.30
CA ALA A 430 3.80 -20.18 0.19
C ALA A 430 5.19 -20.75 -0.12
N SER A 431 5.96 -21.07 0.91
CA SER A 431 7.26 -21.67 0.71
C SER A 431 7.20 -23.04 0.01
N HIS A 432 6.25 -23.91 0.39
CA HIS A 432 6.10 -25.20 -0.25
C HIS A 432 5.74 -25.05 -1.73
N ARG A 433 4.82 -24.12 -2.05
CA ARG A 433 4.41 -23.86 -3.43
C ARG A 433 5.52 -23.24 -4.27
N ILE A 434 6.28 -22.28 -3.74
CA ILE A 434 7.45 -21.71 -4.43
C ILE A 434 8.46 -22.82 -4.77
N LEU A 435 8.77 -23.70 -3.83
CA LEU A 435 9.69 -24.83 -4.04
C LEU A 435 9.16 -25.79 -5.12
N HIS A 436 7.88 -26.14 -5.04
CA HIS A 436 7.22 -26.98 -6.01
C HIS A 436 7.27 -26.35 -7.42
N THR A 437 6.90 -25.08 -7.56
CA THR A 437 6.95 -24.35 -8.84
C THR A 437 8.37 -24.31 -9.41
N LEU A 438 9.38 -24.01 -8.59
CA LEU A 438 10.78 -24.02 -9.05
C LEU A 438 11.25 -25.40 -9.50
N SER A 439 10.82 -26.47 -8.82
CA SER A 439 11.08 -27.85 -9.21
C SER A 439 10.46 -28.19 -10.57
N VAL A 440 9.18 -27.83 -10.77
CA VAL A 440 8.48 -27.98 -12.07
C VAL A 440 9.18 -27.20 -13.18
N LEU A 441 9.77 -26.04 -12.86
CA LEU A 441 10.59 -25.22 -13.78
C LEU A 441 12.02 -25.75 -13.98
N GLY A 442 12.36 -26.93 -13.45
CA GLY A 442 13.64 -27.62 -13.68
C GLY A 442 14.70 -27.42 -12.61
N VAL A 443 14.45 -26.64 -11.55
CA VAL A 443 15.39 -26.45 -10.43
C VAL A 443 15.20 -27.58 -9.41
N SER A 444 15.66 -28.79 -9.76
CA SER A 444 15.47 -30.00 -8.95
C SER A 444 16.07 -29.94 -7.54
N ASN A 445 17.09 -29.10 -7.33
CA ASN A 445 17.74 -28.86 -6.04
C ASN A 445 17.30 -27.54 -5.37
N ALA A 446 16.11 -27.02 -5.68
CA ALA A 446 15.63 -25.74 -5.13
C ALA A 446 15.66 -25.70 -3.60
N SER A 447 15.35 -26.80 -2.91
CA SER A 447 15.33 -26.87 -1.45
C SER A 447 16.68 -26.56 -0.80
N SER A 448 17.80 -26.95 -1.42
CA SER A 448 19.15 -26.66 -0.91
C SER A 448 19.69 -25.30 -1.38
N ARG A 449 18.98 -24.61 -2.28
CA ARG A 449 19.39 -23.33 -2.86
C ARG A 449 18.57 -22.14 -2.39
N ILE A 450 17.44 -22.38 -1.73
CA ILE A 450 16.65 -21.33 -1.09
C ILE A 450 17.13 -21.15 0.35
N LEU A 451 17.72 -20.00 0.63
CA LEU A 451 18.10 -19.62 1.98
C LEU A 451 16.88 -19.09 2.72
N LYS A 452 16.54 -19.77 3.81
CA LYS A 452 15.53 -19.34 4.78
C LYS A 452 16.24 -19.09 6.10
N LEU A 453 16.12 -17.88 6.60
CA LEU A 453 16.78 -17.52 7.85
C LEU A 453 15.89 -17.88 9.05
N PRO A 454 16.48 -18.26 10.19
CA PRO A 454 15.74 -18.42 11.43
C PRO A 454 15.02 -17.12 11.79
N ALA A 455 13.79 -17.22 12.30
CA ALA A 455 13.04 -16.06 12.80
C ALA A 455 13.75 -15.34 13.98
N SER A 456 14.67 -16.04 14.66
CA SER A 456 15.48 -15.52 15.76
C SER A 456 16.72 -14.72 15.32
N LEU A 457 16.95 -14.55 14.02
CA LEU A 457 18.12 -13.82 13.54
C LEU A 457 18.11 -12.36 14.02
N ASP A 458 19.20 -11.94 14.64
CA ASP A 458 19.32 -10.56 15.12
C ASP A 458 19.47 -9.57 13.95
N LYS A 459 19.04 -8.32 14.17
CA LYS A 459 19.05 -7.26 13.17
C LYS A 459 20.43 -7.01 12.56
N ARG A 460 21.52 -7.11 13.33
CA ARG A 460 22.87 -6.82 12.80
C ARG A 460 23.33 -7.90 11.84
N SER A 461 23.05 -9.16 12.16
CA SER A 461 23.36 -10.29 11.29
C SER A 461 22.53 -10.24 9.99
N TYR A 462 21.26 -9.85 10.08
CA TYR A 462 20.42 -9.63 8.89
C TYR A 462 20.99 -8.54 7.97
N GLU A 463 21.35 -7.38 8.51
CA GLU A 463 21.94 -6.28 7.75
C GLU A 463 23.29 -6.65 7.12
N ALA A 464 24.11 -7.42 7.83
CA ALA A 464 25.38 -7.92 7.29
C ALA A 464 25.15 -8.87 6.09
N LEU A 465 24.09 -9.70 6.12
CA LEU A 465 23.73 -10.55 4.99
C LEU A 465 23.10 -9.76 3.83
N LYS A 466 22.30 -8.76 4.15
CA LYS A 466 21.78 -7.81 3.16
C LYS A 466 22.92 -7.16 2.40
N GLU A 467 23.88 -6.57 3.11
CA GLU A 467 25.08 -6.01 2.49
C GLU A 467 25.90 -7.06 1.71
N ARG A 468 25.87 -8.34 2.14
CA ARG A 468 26.49 -9.47 1.42
C ARG A 468 25.84 -9.78 0.07
N SER A 469 24.56 -9.51 -0.09
CA SER A 469 23.82 -9.92 -1.29
C SER A 469 24.43 -9.34 -2.57
N ASP A 470 24.45 -10.15 -3.62
CA ASP A 470 25.07 -9.76 -4.89
C ASP A 470 24.10 -9.00 -5.79
N LEU A 471 22.80 -9.26 -5.66
CA LEU A 471 21.73 -8.62 -6.42
C LEU A 471 20.39 -8.77 -5.69
N LEU A 472 19.59 -7.71 -5.61
CA LEU A 472 18.15 -7.83 -5.40
C LEU A 472 17.47 -7.94 -6.76
N LEU A 473 16.75 -9.04 -6.99
CA LEU A 473 15.87 -9.16 -8.15
C LEU A 473 14.48 -8.65 -7.75
N ASP A 474 14.04 -7.62 -8.45
CA ASP A 474 12.76 -6.99 -8.20
C ASP A 474 11.59 -7.82 -8.77
N SER A 475 10.42 -7.71 -8.15
CA SER A 475 9.20 -8.38 -8.62
C SER A 475 8.58 -7.64 -9.82
N MET A 476 7.82 -8.36 -10.66
CA MET A 476 7.35 -7.83 -11.95
C MET A 476 5.99 -7.10 -11.88
N ARG A 477 4.96 -7.73 -11.29
CA ARG A 477 3.58 -7.21 -11.32
C ARG A 477 3.32 -6.10 -10.32
N TYR A 478 4.03 -6.15 -9.21
CA TYR A 478 4.04 -5.16 -8.15
C TYR A 478 5.48 -5.11 -7.68
N ASN A 479 6.20 -4.02 -7.90
CA ASN A 479 7.62 -3.97 -7.59
C ASN A 479 7.94 -3.51 -6.16
N GLY A 480 9.23 -3.49 -5.84
CA GLY A 480 9.73 -2.89 -4.62
C GLY A 480 9.47 -1.39 -4.61
N HIS A 481 9.05 -0.87 -3.45
CA HIS A 481 8.92 0.55 -3.20
C HIS A 481 10.00 0.94 -2.17
N SER A 482 9.61 0.99 -0.90
CA SER A 482 10.52 1.10 0.23
C SER A 482 11.60 0.02 0.23
N THR A 483 11.26 -1.23 -0.10
CA THR A 483 12.25 -2.32 -0.22
C THR A 483 13.38 -1.95 -1.17
N THR A 484 13.06 -1.49 -2.38
CA THR A 484 14.10 -1.13 -3.37
C THR A 484 14.99 -0.02 -2.85
N ALA A 485 14.40 1.05 -2.30
CA ALA A 485 15.18 2.12 -1.70
C ALA A 485 16.05 1.63 -0.53
N GLU A 486 15.54 0.74 0.32
CA GLU A 486 16.25 0.16 1.45
C GLU A 486 17.45 -0.69 1.00
N TRP A 487 17.32 -1.45 -0.07
CA TRP A 487 18.39 -2.29 -0.62
C TRP A 487 19.45 -1.48 -1.36
N LEU A 488 19.03 -0.45 -2.12
CA LEU A 488 19.95 0.52 -2.72
C LEU A 488 20.75 1.27 -1.66
N ARG A 489 20.13 1.67 -0.54
CA ARG A 489 20.82 2.28 0.62
C ARG A 489 21.85 1.34 1.26
N SER A 490 21.59 0.03 1.27
CA SER A 490 22.55 -0.99 1.71
C SER A 490 23.63 -1.32 0.67
N ASN A 491 23.74 -0.56 -0.43
CA ASN A 491 24.73 -0.74 -1.50
C ASN A 491 24.60 -2.09 -2.24
N VAL A 492 23.38 -2.62 -2.30
CA VAL A 492 23.06 -3.81 -3.10
C VAL A 492 22.44 -3.33 -4.41
N PRO A 493 22.96 -3.75 -5.58
CA PRO A 493 22.32 -3.42 -6.86
C PRO A 493 20.93 -4.05 -6.92
N VAL A 494 19.98 -3.31 -7.49
CA VAL A 494 18.62 -3.79 -7.76
C VAL A 494 18.45 -3.86 -9.26
N ALA A 495 17.96 -4.98 -9.77
CA ALA A 495 17.55 -5.12 -11.17
C ALA A 495 16.02 -5.20 -11.24
N THR A 496 15.42 -4.31 -12.04
CA THR A 496 13.96 -4.14 -12.12
C THR A 496 13.49 -4.14 -13.56
N LEU A 497 12.26 -4.58 -13.79
CA LEU A 497 11.57 -4.53 -15.08
C LEU A 497 10.28 -3.72 -14.90
N PRO A 498 10.22 -2.48 -15.38
CA PRO A 498 9.02 -1.68 -15.29
C PRO A 498 7.89 -2.29 -16.13
N GLY A 499 6.74 -2.55 -15.50
CA GLY A 499 5.52 -2.97 -16.20
C GLY A 499 4.72 -1.78 -16.72
N GLU A 500 3.45 -2.01 -17.06
CA GLU A 500 2.54 -0.97 -17.54
C GLU A 500 1.94 -0.14 -16.39
N LEU A 501 1.78 -0.74 -15.21
CA LEU A 501 1.11 -0.13 -14.07
C LEU A 501 2.05 0.76 -13.26
N MET A 502 1.53 1.81 -12.62
CA MET A 502 2.33 2.63 -11.70
C MET A 502 2.99 1.79 -10.59
N VAL A 503 2.25 0.85 -10.00
CA VAL A 503 2.74 -0.09 -8.97
C VAL A 503 3.84 -1.05 -9.44
N SER A 504 4.01 -1.22 -10.76
CA SER A 504 5.10 -1.98 -11.36
C SER A 504 6.17 -1.08 -11.96
N ARG A 505 6.25 0.20 -11.58
CA ARG A 505 7.24 1.16 -12.10
C ARG A 505 7.98 2.00 -11.05
N VAL A 506 7.61 1.90 -9.77
CA VAL A 506 8.22 2.70 -8.70
C VAL A 506 9.72 2.41 -8.51
N SER A 507 10.15 1.15 -8.58
CA SER A 507 11.59 0.82 -8.55
C SER A 507 12.37 1.46 -9.68
N ALA A 508 11.82 1.45 -10.90
CA ALA A 508 12.42 2.14 -12.03
C ALA A 508 12.47 3.66 -11.80
N SER A 509 11.42 4.25 -11.23
CA SER A 509 11.39 5.67 -10.85
C SER A 509 12.51 6.05 -9.87
N LEU A 510 12.72 5.25 -8.82
CA LEU A 510 13.81 5.45 -7.86
C LEU A 510 15.20 5.42 -8.52
N MET A 511 15.36 4.64 -9.59
CA MET A 511 16.65 4.37 -10.23
C MET A 511 16.94 5.25 -11.46
N ALA A 512 15.91 5.75 -12.14
CA ALA A 512 16.01 6.29 -13.50
C ALA A 512 16.90 7.52 -13.62
N ARG A 513 16.96 8.36 -12.58
CA ARG A 513 17.79 9.58 -12.57
C ARG A 513 19.09 9.42 -11.78
N GLU A 514 19.37 8.20 -11.32
CA GLU A 514 20.53 7.91 -10.51
C GLU A 514 21.69 7.34 -11.35
N LYS A 515 22.90 7.79 -11.00
CA LYS A 515 24.11 7.43 -11.73
C LYS A 515 24.36 5.92 -11.66
N ASP A 516 24.56 5.31 -12.82
CA ASP A 516 24.71 3.87 -13.06
C ASP A 516 23.54 2.97 -12.64
N LEU A 517 22.56 3.43 -11.84
CA LEU A 517 21.40 2.61 -11.47
C LEU A 517 20.40 2.47 -12.62
N HIS A 518 20.22 3.50 -13.44
CA HIS A 518 19.36 3.44 -14.63
C HIS A 518 19.76 2.32 -15.62
N LEU A 519 21.01 1.85 -15.57
CA LEU A 519 21.52 0.73 -16.38
C LEU A 519 20.99 -0.64 -15.91
N LEU A 520 20.37 -0.71 -14.73
CA LEU A 520 19.77 -1.91 -14.16
C LEU A 520 18.23 -1.92 -14.30
N ILE A 521 17.68 -1.00 -15.09
CA ILE A 521 16.28 -0.99 -15.50
C ILE A 521 16.20 -1.76 -16.82
N ALA A 522 15.58 -2.93 -16.78
CA ALA A 522 15.41 -3.80 -17.93
C ALA A 522 14.32 -3.30 -18.88
N ARG A 523 14.43 -3.64 -20.17
CA ARG A 523 13.40 -3.34 -21.17
C ARG A 523 12.37 -4.46 -21.33
N ASP A 524 12.79 -5.69 -21.08
CA ASP A 524 11.98 -6.90 -21.14
C ASP A 524 12.56 -7.98 -20.21
N ALA A 525 11.90 -9.14 -20.19
CA ALA A 525 12.28 -10.27 -19.33
C ALA A 525 13.66 -10.87 -19.68
N GLU A 526 14.07 -10.88 -20.95
CA GLU A 526 15.37 -11.40 -21.37
C GLU A 526 16.49 -10.41 -21.01
N ASP A 527 16.22 -9.12 -21.19
CA ASP A 527 17.11 -8.03 -20.80
C ASP A 527 17.33 -8.03 -19.28
N LEU A 528 16.30 -8.31 -18.48
CA LEU A 528 16.41 -8.47 -17.03
C LEU A 528 17.36 -9.61 -16.64
N ILE A 529 17.23 -10.77 -17.29
CA ILE A 529 18.15 -11.91 -17.09
C ILE A 529 19.57 -11.49 -17.47
N ARG A 530 19.74 -10.84 -18.63
CA ARG A 530 21.05 -10.38 -19.12
C ARG A 530 21.71 -9.42 -18.13
N LEU A 531 20.97 -8.45 -17.60
CA LEU A 531 21.45 -7.48 -16.61
C LEU A 531 21.80 -8.17 -15.29
N ALA A 532 20.94 -9.07 -14.79
CA ALA A 532 21.20 -9.84 -13.59
C ALA A 532 22.48 -10.69 -13.72
N LEU A 533 22.64 -11.42 -14.83
CA LEU A 533 23.84 -12.20 -15.12
C LEU A 533 25.09 -11.31 -15.22
N HIS A 534 24.97 -10.12 -15.82
CA HIS A 534 26.08 -9.17 -15.91
C HIS A 534 26.59 -8.74 -14.54
N VAL A 535 25.66 -8.38 -13.63
CA VAL A 535 25.98 -7.99 -12.26
C VAL A 535 26.61 -9.17 -11.51
N LEU A 536 25.96 -10.34 -11.56
CA LEU A 536 26.37 -11.53 -10.81
C LEU A 536 27.73 -12.09 -11.28
N ARG A 537 28.03 -12.04 -12.59
CA ARG A 537 29.32 -12.52 -13.14
C ARG A 537 30.48 -11.57 -12.89
N LYS A 538 30.25 -10.26 -12.95
CA LYS A 538 31.34 -9.28 -12.81
C LYS A 538 31.79 -9.06 -11.37
N ARG A 539 31.01 -9.49 -10.36
CA ARG A 539 31.29 -9.26 -8.92
C ARG A 539 31.96 -7.91 -8.67
N ARG A 540 31.36 -6.83 -9.20
CA ARG A 540 31.99 -5.50 -9.14
C ARG A 540 32.38 -5.22 -7.68
N ARG A 541 33.60 -4.72 -7.47
CA ARG A 541 33.99 -4.12 -6.18
C ARG A 541 32.86 -3.18 -5.77
N ARG A 542 32.31 -3.40 -4.57
CA ARG A 542 31.24 -2.60 -3.98
C ARG A 542 31.56 -1.11 -4.14
N ARG A 543 30.55 -0.28 -4.39
CA ARG A 543 30.73 1.18 -4.39
C ARG A 543 31.36 1.61 -3.07
N ARG A 544 32.18 2.66 -3.09
CA ARG A 544 32.84 3.16 -1.87
C ARG A 544 31.77 3.62 -0.88
N GLU A 545 32.09 3.64 0.41
CA GLU A 545 31.17 4.15 1.44
C GLU A 545 30.74 5.61 1.16
N GLU A 546 31.60 6.39 0.49
CA GLU A 546 31.33 7.75 0.03
C GLU A 546 30.17 7.85 -0.98
N ASP A 547 29.79 6.75 -1.65
CA ASP A 547 28.64 6.69 -2.57
C ASP A 547 27.31 6.34 -1.83
N ARG A 548 27.35 6.07 -0.51
CA ARG A 548 26.14 5.77 0.28
C ARG A 548 25.41 7.07 0.63
N GLY A 549 24.18 7.24 0.15
CA GLY A 549 23.25 8.25 0.65
C GLY A 549 23.10 9.54 -0.17
N GLY A 550 23.78 9.67 -1.30
CA GLY A 550 23.60 10.78 -2.25
C GLY A 550 22.44 10.61 -3.25
N TRP A 551 21.52 9.67 -2.99
CA TRP A 551 20.41 9.38 -3.90
C TRP A 551 19.32 10.45 -3.79
N SER A 552 18.69 10.82 -4.90
CA SER A 552 17.65 11.85 -4.89
C SER A 552 16.40 11.45 -4.11
N PHE A 553 16.08 10.16 -4.01
CA PHE A 553 14.99 9.65 -3.14
C PHE A 553 15.30 9.75 -1.63
N CYS A 554 16.52 10.13 -1.26
CA CYS A 554 16.93 10.46 0.11
C CYS A 554 16.99 11.98 0.35
N ASP A 555 16.93 12.82 -0.70
CA ASP A 555 17.03 14.27 -0.61
C ASP A 555 15.68 14.88 -0.21
N LEU A 556 15.51 15.06 1.10
CA LEU A 556 14.31 15.61 1.71
C LEU A 556 14.05 17.07 1.27
N GLU A 557 15.11 17.86 1.06
CA GLU A 557 14.98 19.28 0.75
C GLU A 557 14.57 19.49 -0.71
N GLU A 558 15.20 18.77 -1.65
CA GLU A 558 14.82 18.82 -3.06
C GLU A 558 13.38 18.31 -3.24
N TRP A 559 13.05 17.14 -2.66
CA TRP A 559 11.69 16.59 -2.72
C TRP A 559 10.66 17.52 -2.06
N GLY A 560 10.98 18.07 -0.88
CA GLY A 560 10.10 18.99 -0.15
C GLY A 560 9.80 20.27 -0.93
N ARG A 561 10.81 20.82 -1.61
CA ARG A 561 10.67 21.98 -2.49
C ARG A 561 9.80 21.69 -3.71
N ASP A 562 10.05 20.59 -4.40
CA ASP A 562 9.37 20.23 -5.65
C ASP A 562 7.90 19.84 -5.39
N SER A 563 7.65 19.03 -4.35
CA SER A 563 6.31 18.66 -3.92
C SER A 563 5.49 19.87 -3.49
N TRP A 564 6.07 20.77 -2.70
CA TRP A 564 5.37 21.99 -2.30
C TRP A 564 5.07 22.93 -3.47
N ALA A 565 6.02 23.10 -4.40
CA ALA A 565 5.80 23.91 -5.59
C ALA A 565 4.63 23.38 -6.43
N GLY A 566 4.56 22.05 -6.61
CA GLY A 566 3.45 21.39 -7.28
C GLY A 566 2.11 21.58 -6.57
N LEU A 567 2.06 21.28 -5.27
CA LEU A 567 0.84 21.41 -4.45
C LEU A 567 0.32 22.85 -4.42
N ARG A 568 1.21 23.83 -4.26
CA ARG A 568 0.86 25.25 -4.24
C ARG A 568 0.32 25.72 -5.59
N ALA A 569 0.98 25.36 -6.70
CA ALA A 569 0.50 25.71 -8.03
C ALA A 569 -0.88 25.10 -8.32
N SER A 570 -1.10 23.83 -7.94
CA SER A 570 -2.39 23.17 -8.06
C SER A 570 -3.48 23.86 -7.23
N LEU A 571 -3.16 24.31 -6.02
CA LEU A 571 -4.09 25.07 -5.18
C LEU A 571 -4.45 26.42 -5.82
N GLU A 572 -3.46 27.16 -6.32
CA GLU A 572 -3.66 28.45 -6.99
C GLU A 572 -4.59 28.32 -8.23
N VAL A 573 -4.41 27.25 -9.02
CA VAL A 573 -5.31 26.93 -10.15
C VAL A 573 -6.75 26.67 -9.68
N LYS A 574 -6.94 25.94 -8.57
CA LYS A 574 -8.28 25.66 -8.01
C LYS A 574 -8.95 26.93 -7.48
N VAL A 575 -8.21 27.78 -6.79
CA VAL A 575 -8.71 29.07 -6.28
C VAL A 575 -9.12 29.98 -7.44
N ALA A 576 -8.29 30.09 -8.48
CA ALA A 576 -8.62 30.88 -9.68
C ALA A 576 -9.88 30.34 -10.41
N ALA A 577 -10.00 29.01 -10.54
CA ALA A 577 -11.18 28.39 -11.14
C ALA A 577 -12.46 28.67 -10.35
N ALA A 578 -12.41 28.64 -9.01
CA ALA A 578 -13.53 28.98 -8.14
C ALA A 578 -13.96 30.45 -8.33
N ALA A 579 -13.00 31.39 -8.42
CA ALA A 579 -13.29 32.80 -8.67
C ALA A 579 -13.93 33.05 -10.05
N SER A 580 -13.54 32.30 -11.08
CA SER A 580 -14.10 32.46 -12.44
C SER A 580 -15.54 31.94 -12.60
N LYS A 581 -15.95 30.92 -11.83
CA LYS A 581 -17.31 30.38 -11.89
C LYS A 581 -18.37 31.33 -11.33
N GLU A 582 -17.99 32.25 -10.44
CA GLU A 582 -18.85 33.35 -9.98
C GLU A 582 -19.04 34.45 -11.06
N GLY A 583 -18.17 34.51 -12.07
CA GLY A 583 -18.16 35.55 -13.11
C GLY A 583 -18.80 35.18 -14.47
N GLY A 584 -19.45 34.02 -14.59
CA GLY A 584 -20.23 33.67 -15.79
C GLY A 584 -19.43 33.38 -17.08
N GLY A 585 -18.23 32.80 -16.99
CA GLY A 585 -17.42 32.44 -18.17
C GLY A 585 -17.02 30.95 -18.22
N ARG A 586 -17.27 30.29 -19.36
CA ARG A 586 -16.79 28.91 -19.65
C ARG A 586 -15.25 28.88 -19.64
N SER A 587 -14.65 28.07 -18.76
CA SER A 587 -13.20 27.87 -18.71
C SER A 587 -12.75 26.64 -19.52
N GLY A 588 -11.78 26.86 -20.41
CA GLY A 588 -11.00 25.80 -21.04
C GLY A 588 -10.03 25.20 -20.03
N GLY A 589 -10.07 23.87 -19.86
CA GLY A 589 -9.28 23.17 -18.85
C GLY A 589 -7.81 23.05 -19.23
N ALA A 590 -6.92 23.68 -18.46
CA ALA A 590 -5.52 23.28 -18.42
C ALA A 590 -5.46 21.85 -17.83
N ARG A 591 -4.97 20.90 -18.64
CA ARG A 591 -4.97 19.48 -18.29
C ARG A 591 -3.78 19.07 -17.42
N HIS A 592 -2.67 19.81 -17.40
CA HIS A 592 -1.46 19.43 -16.64
C HIS A 592 -0.85 20.60 -15.86
N VAL A 593 -0.22 20.28 -14.72
CA VAL A 593 0.64 21.20 -13.96
C VAL A 593 2.02 20.55 -13.81
N ALA A 594 2.97 20.94 -14.67
CA ALA A 594 4.36 20.50 -14.58
C ALA A 594 5.19 21.50 -13.77
N VAL A 595 5.92 21.02 -12.75
CA VAL A 595 6.87 21.85 -11.99
C VAL A 595 8.09 22.15 -12.87
N ARG A 596 8.08 23.29 -13.57
CA ARG A 596 9.26 23.75 -14.33
C ARG A 596 10.29 24.37 -13.38
N LYS A 597 11.54 23.89 -13.42
CA LYS A 597 12.69 24.64 -12.88
C LYS A 597 12.73 26.02 -13.55
N ARG A 598 12.52 27.10 -12.80
CA ARG A 598 13.02 28.41 -13.22
C ARG A 598 14.55 28.27 -13.26
N ARG A 599 15.15 28.39 -14.46
CA ARG A 599 16.59 28.66 -14.57
C ARG A 599 16.84 29.96 -13.80
N ALA A 600 17.77 29.91 -12.85
CA ALA A 600 18.39 31.11 -12.34
C ALA A 600 19.25 31.66 -13.48
N ASP A 601 18.86 32.82 -14.01
CA ASP A 601 19.80 33.75 -14.64
C ASP A 601 20.44 34.59 -13.54
#